data_AF-A0A2R6VXX7-F1
#
_entry.id   AF-A0A2R6VXX7-F1
#
_cell.length_a   1.000
_cell.length_b   1.000
_cell.length_c   1.000
_cell.angle_alpha   90.00
_cell.angle_beta   90.00
_cell.angle_gamma   90.00
#
_symmetry.space_group_name_H-M   'P 1'
#
loop_
_entity.id
_entity.type
_entity.pdbx_description
1 polymer ?
#
loop_
_entity_poly.entity_id
_entity_poly.type
_entity_poly.pdbx_seq_one_letter_code
_entity_poly.pdbx_strand_id
1 'polypeptide(L)'
;MEISTGFQKSEWDEAQRIQISEDLIMAAKDELRILALVEGTPALKKPEVLQRAIERYLHCWLPLAQTHMNGGSKCLEPPLDCAWIWHCHRLNPVQYGKDCRNLFQKLVHLTPLYLAKSPFGEEKLRAETERETIQLWSETYPHEPYHFVRYGEDGSECTFSTTSFPPSKVRYNLLAAAERQSSFYYQVRTIRCQLWG
;
A
#
# COMPACT_ATOMS: atom_id res chain seq x y z
N MET A 1 -14.16 25.33 25.14
CA MET A 1 -14.17 23.87 25.39
C MET A 1 -12.79 23.54 25.93
N GLU A 2 -12.61 23.60 27.25
CA GLU A 2 -11.32 23.33 27.89
C GLU A 2 -11.06 21.81 27.81
N ILE A 3 -10.03 21.43 27.07
CA ILE A 3 -9.58 20.03 27.04
C ILE A 3 -8.98 19.74 28.41
N SER A 4 -9.64 18.86 29.17
CA SER A 4 -9.20 18.44 30.50
C SER A 4 -7.78 17.89 30.41
N THR A 5 -6.84 18.55 31.09
CA THR A 5 -5.42 18.21 31.15
C THR A 5 -5.17 16.78 31.65
N GLY A 6 -6.11 16.22 32.42
CA GLY A 6 -6.08 14.83 32.88
C GLY A 6 -6.34 13.80 31.78
N PHE A 7 -7.19 14.11 30.80
CA PHE A 7 -7.48 13.22 29.67
C PHE A 7 -6.27 13.12 28.73
N GLN A 8 -5.67 14.27 28.37
CA GLN A 8 -4.46 14.29 27.55
C GLN A 8 -3.27 13.56 28.20
N LYS A 9 -3.12 13.68 29.53
CA LYS A 9 -2.07 12.96 30.27
C LYS A 9 -2.27 11.44 30.23
N SER A 10 -3.52 10.98 30.38
CA SER A 10 -3.85 9.55 30.30
C SER A 10 -3.56 8.97 28.90
N GLU A 11 -3.99 9.65 27.84
CA GLU A 11 -3.73 9.25 26.45
C GLU A 11 -2.21 9.25 26.16
N TRP A 12 -1.48 10.23 26.68
CA TRP A 12 -0.02 10.26 26.58
C TRP A 12 0.64 9.05 27.25
N ASP A 13 0.26 8.75 28.49
CA ASP A 13 0.79 7.62 29.24
C ASP A 13 0.46 6.28 28.55
N GLU A 14 -0.69 6.20 27.88
CA GLU A 14 -1.07 5.05 27.06
C GLU A 14 -0.25 4.93 25.78
N ALA A 15 -0.01 6.04 25.09
CA ALA A 15 0.86 6.09 23.91
C ALA A 15 2.29 5.66 24.24
N GLN A 16 2.84 6.03 25.40
CA GLN A 16 4.18 5.60 25.84
C GLN A 16 4.29 4.08 26.10
N ARG A 17 3.15 3.39 26.31
CA ARG A 17 3.15 1.93 26.48
C ARG A 17 3.21 1.18 25.15
N ILE A 18 3.04 1.85 24.01
CA ILE A 18 3.10 1.23 22.69
C ILE A 18 4.53 0.73 22.45
N GLN A 19 4.68 -0.60 22.38
CA GLN A 19 5.93 -1.23 21.98
C GLN A 19 6.07 -1.17 20.47
N ILE A 20 7.09 -0.48 19.98
CA ILE A 20 7.41 -0.42 18.55
C ILE A 20 8.32 -1.60 18.24
N SER A 21 7.78 -2.63 17.59
CA SER A 21 8.52 -3.82 17.15
C SER A 21 9.09 -3.70 15.73
N GLU A 22 8.75 -2.63 15.01
CA GLU A 22 9.11 -2.40 13.62
C GLU A 22 10.46 -1.66 13.50
N ASP A 23 11.21 -1.95 12.44
CA ASP A 23 12.37 -1.15 12.08
C ASP A 23 11.87 0.11 11.33
N LEU A 24 11.78 1.21 12.08
CA LEU A 24 11.27 2.48 11.56
C LEU A 24 12.11 3.05 10.41
N ILE A 25 13.43 2.78 10.37
CA ILE A 25 14.31 3.27 9.31
C ILE A 25 13.99 2.51 8.02
N MET A 26 13.86 1.19 8.12
CA MET A 26 13.50 0.34 6.98
C MET A 26 12.08 0.62 6.48
N ALA A 27 11.12 0.76 7.40
CA ALA A 27 9.76 1.14 7.05
C ALA A 27 9.70 2.50 6.33
N ALA A 28 10.46 3.50 6.79
CA ALA A 28 10.53 4.81 6.14
C ALA A 28 11.18 4.76 4.75
N LYS A 29 12.22 3.93 4.56
CA LYS A 29 12.83 3.71 3.24
C LYS A 29 11.84 3.06 2.26
N ASP A 30 11.09 2.06 2.72
CA ASP A 30 10.05 1.40 1.92
C ASP A 30 8.94 2.38 1.51
N GLU A 31 8.50 3.23 2.43
CA GLU A 31 7.53 4.29 2.14
C GLU A 31 8.06 5.27 1.08
N LEU A 32 9.28 5.79 1.26
CA LEU A 32 9.91 6.70 0.29
C LEU A 32 10.05 6.07 -1.10
N ARG A 33 10.36 4.77 -1.17
CA ARG A 33 10.43 4.02 -2.43
C ARG A 33 9.09 4.00 -3.14
N ILE A 34 8.01 3.63 -2.45
CA ILE A 34 6.66 3.59 -3.03
C ILE A 34 6.28 4.98 -3.56
N LEU A 35 6.51 6.02 -2.75
CA LEU A 35 6.17 7.39 -3.16
C LEU A 35 6.98 7.85 -4.39
N ALA A 36 8.26 7.50 -4.47
CA ALA A 36 9.09 7.81 -5.65
C ALA A 36 8.60 7.08 -6.91
N LEU A 37 8.19 5.81 -6.79
CA LEU A 37 7.63 5.05 -7.91
C LEU A 37 6.31 5.65 -8.40
N VAL A 38 5.42 6.04 -7.47
CA VAL A 38 4.13 6.68 -7.80
C VAL A 38 4.35 8.04 -8.44
N GLU A 39 5.28 8.86 -7.92
CA GLU A 39 5.57 10.17 -8.51
C GLU A 39 6.10 10.05 -9.94
N GLY A 40 6.98 9.07 -10.18
CA GLY A 40 7.51 8.78 -11.52
C GLY A 40 6.55 8.05 -12.44
N THR A 41 5.30 7.83 -12.04
CA THR A 41 4.28 7.10 -12.82
C THR A 41 3.01 7.95 -12.96
N PRO A 42 2.96 8.90 -13.92
CA PRO A 42 1.83 9.82 -14.06
C PRO A 42 0.47 9.13 -14.26
N ALA A 43 0.44 7.92 -14.83
CA ALA A 43 -0.77 7.12 -14.95
C ALA A 43 -1.51 6.92 -13.62
N LEU A 44 -0.78 6.75 -12.50
CA LEU A 44 -1.38 6.55 -11.17
C LEU A 44 -2.00 7.82 -10.57
N LYS A 45 -1.99 8.93 -11.30
CA LYS A 45 -2.70 10.17 -10.95
C LYS A 45 -4.03 10.31 -11.71
N LYS A 46 -4.31 9.43 -12.68
CA LYS A 46 -5.51 9.47 -13.51
C LYS A 46 -6.68 8.74 -12.82
N PRO A 47 -7.87 9.35 -12.70
CA PRO A 47 -9.01 8.74 -12.02
C PRO A 47 -9.42 7.35 -12.56
N GLU A 48 -9.38 7.17 -13.89
CA GLU A 48 -9.72 5.91 -14.55
C GLU A 48 -8.74 4.77 -14.21
N VAL A 49 -7.45 5.09 -14.13
CA VAL A 49 -6.40 4.16 -13.72
C VAL A 49 -6.54 3.83 -12.24
N LEU A 50 -6.81 4.84 -11.41
CA LEU A 50 -7.05 4.65 -9.97
C LEU A 50 -8.27 3.78 -9.70
N GLN A 51 -9.35 3.94 -10.47
CA GLN A 51 -10.55 3.11 -10.31
C GLN A 51 -10.23 1.64 -10.60
N ARG A 52 -9.50 1.35 -11.69
CA ARG A 52 -9.04 -0.02 -12.00
C ARG A 52 -8.09 -0.57 -10.94
N ALA A 53 -7.16 0.27 -10.44
CA ALA A 53 -6.24 -0.10 -9.36
C ALA A 53 -7.00 -0.46 -8.07
N ILE A 54 -8.08 0.27 -7.75
CA ILE A 54 -8.93 -0.01 -6.59
C ILE A 54 -9.62 -1.37 -6.73
N GLU A 55 -10.17 -1.68 -7.91
CA GLU A 55 -10.77 -3.00 -8.15
C GLU A 55 -9.76 -4.12 -8.01
N ARG A 56 -8.59 -4.01 -8.65
CA ARG A 56 -7.50 -4.98 -8.54
C ARG A 56 -7.01 -5.14 -7.10
N TYR A 57 -6.89 -4.03 -6.38
CA TYR A 57 -6.54 -4.05 -4.96
C TYR A 57 -7.56 -4.85 -4.13
N LEU A 58 -8.85 -4.55 -4.29
CA LEU A 58 -9.92 -5.13 -3.46
C LEU A 58 -10.22 -6.59 -3.79
N HIS A 59 -10.14 -6.97 -5.07
CA HIS A 59 -10.59 -8.26 -5.56
C HIS A 59 -9.46 -9.24 -5.88
N CYS A 60 -8.25 -8.74 -6.11
CA CYS A 60 -7.09 -9.57 -6.39
C CYS A 60 -6.07 -9.52 -5.25
N TRP A 61 -5.52 -8.33 -4.98
CA TRP A 61 -4.42 -8.22 -4.03
C TRP A 61 -4.83 -8.55 -2.59
N LEU A 62 -5.89 -7.93 -2.08
CA LEU A 62 -6.26 -8.06 -0.67
C LEU A 62 -6.68 -9.50 -0.30
N PRO A 63 -7.44 -10.25 -1.11
CA PRO A 63 -7.68 -11.68 -0.88
C PRO A 63 -6.41 -12.54 -0.96
N LEU A 64 -5.51 -12.26 -1.92
CA LEU A 64 -4.24 -12.99 -2.06
C LEU A 64 -3.32 -12.76 -0.85
N ALA A 65 -3.17 -11.52 -0.41
CA ALA A 65 -2.45 -11.17 0.80
C ALA A 65 -3.08 -11.81 2.04
N GLN A 66 -4.40 -11.78 2.16
CA GLN A 66 -5.13 -12.43 3.25
C GLN A 66 -4.90 -13.94 3.30
N THR A 67 -4.75 -14.60 2.16
CA THR A 67 -4.59 -16.06 2.06
C THR A 67 -3.17 -16.48 2.40
N HIS A 68 -2.16 -15.74 1.89
CA HIS A 68 -0.77 -16.18 1.92
C HIS A 68 0.12 -15.47 2.94
N MET A 69 -0.23 -14.27 3.40
CA MET A 69 0.59 -13.49 4.34
C MET A 69 0.12 -13.62 5.79
N ASN A 70 -1.16 -13.97 6.01
CA ASN A 70 -1.69 -14.20 7.34
C ASN A 70 -1.13 -15.50 7.94
N GLY A 71 -0.18 -15.37 8.86
CA GLY A 71 0.54 -16.51 9.46
C GLY A 71 2.05 -16.30 9.53
N GLY A 72 2.56 -15.20 8.97
CA GLY A 72 3.87 -14.62 9.33
C GLY A 72 5.08 -15.11 8.54
N SER A 73 4.95 -16.10 7.65
CA SER A 73 6.12 -16.69 6.99
C SER A 73 6.37 -16.21 5.56
N LYS A 74 5.33 -15.80 4.83
CA LYS A 74 5.48 -15.40 3.42
C LYS A 74 5.43 -13.89 3.27
N CYS A 75 6.49 -13.32 2.71
CA CYS A 75 6.49 -11.95 2.21
C CYS A 75 6.04 -11.98 0.75
N LEU A 76 5.21 -11.02 0.35
CA LEU A 76 4.76 -10.84 -1.03
C LEU A 76 4.84 -9.36 -1.37
N GLU A 77 5.24 -9.05 -2.60
CA GLU A 77 5.31 -7.69 -3.12
C GLU A 77 4.05 -7.42 -3.96
N PRO A 78 3.23 -6.40 -3.65
CA PRO A 78 2.09 -6.04 -4.49
C PRO A 78 2.51 -5.48 -5.85
N PRO A 79 1.67 -5.64 -6.89
CA PRO A 79 1.67 -4.75 -8.05
C PRO A 79 1.69 -3.27 -7.63
N LEU A 80 2.40 -2.42 -8.39
CA LEU A 80 2.59 -1.01 -8.03
C LEU A 80 1.27 -0.25 -7.80
N ASP A 81 0.27 -0.48 -8.65
CA ASP A 81 -1.07 0.09 -8.54
C ASP A 81 -1.77 -0.36 -7.24
N CYS A 82 -1.71 -1.67 -6.93
CA CYS A 82 -2.26 -2.23 -5.70
C CYS A 82 -1.51 -1.74 -4.45
N ALA A 83 -0.18 -1.62 -4.52
CA ALA A 83 0.68 -1.10 -3.45
C ALA A 83 0.27 0.32 -3.08
N TRP A 84 0.02 1.16 -4.09
CA TRP A 84 -0.41 2.53 -3.91
C TRP A 84 -1.78 2.65 -3.23
N ILE A 85 -2.78 1.90 -3.72
CA ILE A 85 -4.12 1.91 -3.09
C ILE A 85 -4.06 1.35 -1.67
N TRP A 86 -3.27 0.29 -1.44
CA TRP A 86 -3.13 -0.26 -0.10
C TRP A 86 -2.48 0.72 0.87
N HIS A 87 -1.44 1.43 0.43
CA HIS A 87 -0.83 2.51 1.20
C HIS A 87 -1.88 3.58 1.57
N CYS A 88 -2.62 4.09 0.60
CA CYS A 88 -3.67 5.09 0.82
C CYS A 88 -4.78 4.62 1.78
N HIS A 89 -5.15 3.33 1.72
CA HIS A 89 -6.13 2.74 2.63
C HIS A 89 -5.60 2.72 4.08
N ARG A 90 -4.33 2.34 4.26
CA ARG A 90 -3.68 2.24 5.59
C ARG A 90 -3.44 3.57 6.28
N LEU A 91 -3.43 4.68 5.53
CA LEU A 91 -3.38 6.04 6.11
C LEU A 91 -4.64 6.39 6.93
N ASN A 92 -5.72 5.62 6.79
CA ASN A 92 -6.86 5.65 7.72
C ASN A 92 -6.93 4.31 8.48
N PRO A 93 -6.10 4.10 9.51
CA PRO A 93 -5.93 2.79 10.16
C PRO A 93 -7.23 2.27 10.81
N VAL A 94 -8.07 3.17 11.33
CA VAL A 94 -9.38 2.81 11.91
C VAL A 94 -10.30 2.22 10.84
N GLN A 95 -10.40 2.88 9.69
CA GLN A 95 -11.25 2.44 8.60
C GLN A 95 -10.69 1.18 7.93
N TYR A 96 -9.37 1.12 7.68
CA TYR A 96 -8.68 -0.06 7.19
C TYR A 96 -8.97 -1.29 8.05
N GLY A 97 -8.85 -1.16 9.38
CA GLY A 97 -9.15 -2.25 10.30
C GLY A 97 -10.61 -2.71 10.24
N LYS A 98 -11.57 -1.78 10.12
CA LYS A 98 -13.00 -2.11 9.95
C LYS A 98 -13.24 -2.85 8.64
N ASP A 99 -12.67 -2.37 7.54
CA ASP A 99 -12.87 -2.97 6.22
C ASP A 99 -12.24 -4.37 6.13
N CYS A 100 -11.03 -4.58 6.67
CA CYS A 100 -10.44 -5.91 6.76
C CYS A 100 -11.30 -6.88 7.60
N ARG A 101 -11.81 -6.44 8.76
CA ARG A 101 -12.70 -7.28 9.58
C ARG A 101 -14.02 -7.59 8.88
N ASN A 102 -14.61 -6.62 8.18
CA ASN A 102 -15.85 -6.85 7.43
C ASN A 102 -15.66 -7.83 6.27
N LEU A 103 -14.53 -7.76 5.58
CA LEU A 103 -14.23 -8.62 4.43
C LEU A 103 -13.76 -10.02 4.84
N PHE A 104 -12.89 -10.12 5.85
CA PHE A 104 -12.13 -11.33 6.16
C PHE A 104 -12.20 -11.78 7.62
N GLN A 105 -12.93 -11.07 8.49
CA GLN A 105 -13.01 -11.29 9.94
C GLN A 105 -11.68 -11.15 10.69
N LYS A 106 -10.63 -10.66 10.02
CA LYS A 106 -9.30 -10.41 10.60
C LYS A 106 -8.61 -9.25 9.88
N LEU A 107 -7.64 -8.65 10.56
CA LEU A 107 -6.77 -7.65 9.96
C LEU A 107 -5.85 -8.33 8.95
N VAL A 108 -5.72 -7.76 7.75
CA VAL A 108 -4.70 -8.18 6.79
C VAL A 108 -3.42 -7.44 7.13
N HIS A 109 -2.41 -8.17 7.58
CA HIS A 109 -1.12 -7.59 7.93
C HIS A 109 -0.20 -7.58 6.70
N LEU A 110 0.45 -6.44 6.46
CA LEU A 110 1.61 -6.41 5.59
C LEU A 110 2.76 -7.06 6.36
N THR A 111 3.31 -8.14 5.86
CA THR A 111 4.61 -8.66 6.29
C THR A 111 5.67 -7.87 5.53
N PRO A 112 6.41 -6.95 6.17
CA PRO A 112 7.40 -6.14 5.48
C PRO A 112 8.55 -7.02 4.98
N LEU A 113 9.06 -6.71 3.79
CA LEU A 113 10.17 -7.45 3.19
C LEU A 113 11.43 -7.46 4.07
N TYR A 114 11.69 -6.37 4.79
CA TYR A 114 12.88 -6.28 5.64
C TYR A 114 12.87 -7.29 6.81
N LEU A 115 11.72 -7.87 7.16
CA LEU A 115 11.65 -8.96 8.14
C LEU A 115 12.11 -10.31 7.58
N ALA A 116 12.07 -10.48 6.24
CA ALA A 116 12.65 -11.66 5.62
C ALA A 116 14.18 -11.55 5.66
N LYS A 117 14.81 -12.50 6.36
CA LYS A 117 16.28 -12.58 6.40
C LYS A 117 16.78 -13.13 5.07
N SER A 118 17.53 -12.33 4.32
CA SER A 118 18.25 -12.79 3.13
C SER A 118 19.75 -12.66 3.31
N PRO A 119 20.54 -13.72 3.00
CA PRO A 119 21.99 -13.64 3.01
C PRO A 119 22.55 -12.84 1.80
N PHE A 120 21.69 -12.43 0.86
CA PHE A 120 22.12 -11.81 -0.40
C PHE A 120 21.73 -10.33 -0.57
N GLY A 121 21.30 -9.67 0.51
CA GLY A 121 20.94 -8.24 0.53
C GLY A 121 19.49 -7.96 0.13
N GLU A 122 19.03 -6.73 0.43
CA GLU A 122 17.62 -6.30 0.30
C GLU A 122 17.12 -6.29 -1.15
N GLU A 123 17.96 -5.86 -2.09
CA GLU A 123 17.59 -5.77 -3.51
C GLU A 123 17.27 -7.14 -4.09
N LYS A 124 18.14 -8.13 -3.84
CA LYS A 124 17.95 -9.48 -4.32
C LYS A 124 16.76 -10.16 -3.65
N LEU A 125 16.60 -9.97 -2.33
CA LEU A 125 15.42 -10.45 -1.61
C LEU A 125 14.11 -9.91 -2.21
N ARG A 126 14.08 -8.62 -2.54
CA ARG A 126 12.90 -8.01 -3.17
C ARG A 126 12.64 -8.59 -4.56
N ALA A 127 13.69 -8.76 -5.38
CA ALA A 127 13.55 -9.34 -6.72
C ALA A 127 13.05 -10.81 -6.67
N GLU A 128 13.51 -11.58 -5.67
CA GLU A 128 13.03 -12.95 -5.42
C GLU A 128 11.56 -12.95 -4.96
N THR A 129 11.22 -12.08 -4.01
CA THR A 129 9.84 -11.97 -3.50
C THR A 129 8.86 -11.49 -4.57
N GLU A 130 9.27 -10.52 -5.39
CA GLU A 130 8.49 -10.06 -6.52
C GLU A 130 8.26 -11.19 -7.52
N ARG A 131 9.30 -11.97 -7.87
CA ARG A 131 9.16 -13.12 -8.76
C ARG A 131 8.18 -14.16 -8.21
N GLU A 132 8.28 -14.49 -6.93
CA GLU A 132 7.33 -15.41 -6.27
C GLU A 132 5.91 -14.86 -6.30
N THR A 133 5.75 -13.55 -6.12
CA THR A 133 4.43 -12.92 -6.12
C THR A 133 3.85 -12.87 -7.53
N ILE A 134 4.66 -12.60 -8.55
CA ILE A 134 4.27 -12.67 -9.97
C ILE A 134 3.78 -14.07 -10.32
N GLN A 135 4.52 -15.11 -9.91
CA GLN A 135 4.13 -16.49 -10.16
C GLN A 135 2.76 -16.78 -9.52
N LEU A 136 2.63 -16.52 -8.22
CA LEU A 136 1.39 -16.74 -7.48
C LEU A 136 0.22 -15.95 -8.08
N TRP A 137 0.46 -14.70 -8.46
CA TRP A 137 -0.53 -13.85 -9.11
C TRP A 137 -1.00 -14.46 -10.43
N SER A 138 -0.08 -14.92 -11.29
CA SER A 138 -0.42 -15.51 -12.58
C SER A 138 -1.20 -16.82 -12.46
N GLU A 139 -0.92 -17.62 -11.42
CA GLU A 139 -1.65 -18.84 -11.10
C GLU A 139 -3.06 -18.54 -10.59
N THR A 140 -3.21 -17.48 -9.78
CA THR A 140 -4.49 -17.12 -9.14
C THR A 140 -5.40 -16.31 -10.06
N TYR A 141 -4.81 -15.42 -10.87
CA TYR A 141 -5.53 -14.48 -11.75
C TYR A 141 -4.95 -14.49 -13.17
N PRO A 142 -5.14 -15.58 -13.95
CA PRO A 142 -4.52 -15.74 -15.28
C PRO A 142 -4.88 -14.64 -16.29
N HIS A 143 -6.02 -13.97 -16.09
CA HIS A 143 -6.52 -12.90 -16.97
C HIS A 143 -6.15 -11.49 -16.46
N GLU A 144 -5.45 -11.38 -15.34
CA GLU A 144 -5.01 -10.11 -14.80
C GLU A 144 -3.50 -9.99 -14.87
N PRO A 145 -2.94 -9.01 -15.59
CA PRO A 145 -1.50 -8.81 -15.60
C PRO A 145 -1.03 -8.38 -14.21
N TYR A 146 0.13 -8.87 -13.75
CA TYR A 146 0.71 -8.37 -12.50
C TYR A 146 1.09 -6.89 -12.66
N HIS A 147 1.82 -6.52 -13.71
CA HIS A 147 2.14 -5.12 -14.02
C HIS A 147 1.02 -4.47 -14.84
N PHE A 148 0.01 -3.92 -14.17
CA PHE A 148 -1.04 -3.13 -14.82
C PHE A 148 -0.56 -1.75 -15.28
N VAL A 149 0.30 -1.13 -14.48
CA VAL A 149 0.98 0.13 -14.83
C VAL A 149 2.48 -0.07 -14.65
N ARG A 150 3.27 0.35 -15.63
CA ARG A 150 4.73 0.37 -15.56
C ARG A 150 5.24 1.75 -15.17
N TYR A 151 6.43 1.77 -14.56
CA TYR A 151 7.10 3.03 -14.22
C TYR A 151 7.26 3.91 -15.46
N GLY A 152 6.94 5.20 -15.32
CA GLY A 152 7.03 6.18 -16.41
C GLY A 152 5.80 6.25 -17.33
N GLU A 153 4.85 5.32 -17.22
CA GLU A 153 3.63 5.37 -18.05
C GLU A 153 2.76 6.57 -17.67
N ASP A 154 2.26 7.26 -18.69
CA ASP A 154 1.38 8.40 -18.56
C ASP A 154 -0.11 8.02 -18.55
N GLY A 155 -0.43 6.76 -18.87
CA GLY A 155 -1.78 6.20 -18.94
C GLY A 155 -2.54 6.57 -20.21
N SER A 156 -1.86 6.95 -21.28
CA SER A 156 -2.45 7.18 -22.61
C SER A 156 -2.82 5.88 -23.34
N GLU A 157 -2.07 4.80 -23.07
CA GLU A 157 -2.29 3.46 -23.65
C GLU A 157 -3.08 2.50 -22.75
N CYS A 158 -3.70 2.99 -21.67
CA CYS A 158 -4.44 2.14 -20.73
C CYS A 158 -5.66 1.48 -21.42
N THR A 159 -5.41 0.33 -22.04
CA THR A 159 -6.44 -0.63 -22.44
C THR A 159 -6.86 -1.37 -21.18
N PHE A 160 -7.95 -0.91 -20.56
CA PHE A 160 -8.47 -1.55 -19.38
C PHE A 160 -8.95 -2.96 -19.75
N SER A 161 -8.46 -3.97 -19.02
CA SER A 161 -9.02 -5.31 -19.10
C SER A 161 -10.53 -5.24 -18.86
N THR A 162 -11.31 -5.94 -19.68
CA THR A 162 -12.78 -6.02 -19.58
C THR A 162 -13.25 -6.82 -18.37
N THR A 163 -12.34 -7.26 -17.49
CA THR A 163 -12.69 -8.00 -16.28
C THR A 163 -13.59 -7.16 -15.37
N SER A 164 -14.88 -7.49 -15.35
CA SER A 164 -15.84 -6.90 -14.43
C SER A 164 -15.69 -7.54 -13.05
N PHE A 165 -15.48 -6.72 -12.02
CA PHE A 165 -15.53 -7.16 -10.63
C PHE A 165 -16.92 -6.92 -10.03
N PRO A 166 -17.33 -7.72 -9.04
CA PRO A 166 -18.55 -7.44 -8.29
C PRO A 166 -18.39 -6.15 -7.47
N PRO A 167 -19.48 -5.46 -7.10
CA PRO A 167 -19.40 -4.26 -6.26
C PRO A 167 -18.63 -4.50 -4.96
N SER A 168 -17.72 -3.59 -4.66
CA SER A 168 -16.95 -3.64 -3.41
C SER A 168 -17.84 -3.48 -2.19
N LYS A 169 -17.52 -4.21 -1.11
CA LYS A 169 -18.12 -4.02 0.22
C LYS A 169 -17.43 -2.92 1.04
N VAL A 170 -16.30 -2.41 0.57
CA VAL A 170 -15.55 -1.31 1.19
C VAL A 170 -16.22 0.01 0.87
N ARG A 171 -16.65 0.74 1.91
CA ARG A 171 -17.31 2.04 1.76
C ARG A 171 -16.35 3.23 1.80
N TYR A 172 -15.11 3.00 2.21
CA TYR A 172 -14.10 4.06 2.23
C TYR A 172 -13.80 4.54 0.81
N ASN A 173 -13.86 5.86 0.59
CA ASN A 173 -13.59 6.44 -0.70
C ASN A 173 -12.07 6.42 -0.98
N LEU A 174 -11.59 5.29 -1.49
CA LEU A 174 -10.20 5.05 -1.84
C LEU A 174 -9.72 5.95 -2.98
N LEU A 175 -10.60 6.32 -3.91
CA LEU A 175 -10.28 7.25 -4.99
C LEU A 175 -9.89 8.61 -4.42
N ALA A 176 -10.78 9.20 -3.61
CA ALA A 176 -10.50 10.46 -2.94
C ALA A 176 -9.28 10.37 -1.99
N ALA A 177 -9.03 9.21 -1.39
CA ALA A 177 -7.82 8.99 -0.58
C ALA A 177 -6.55 9.04 -1.43
N ALA A 178 -6.52 8.37 -2.57
CA ALA A 178 -5.41 8.38 -3.51
C ALA A 178 -5.18 9.78 -4.09
N GLU A 179 -6.24 10.50 -4.46
CA GLU A 179 -6.17 11.88 -4.95
C GLU A 179 -5.51 12.82 -3.93
N ARG A 180 -5.90 12.75 -2.64
CA ARG A 180 -5.27 13.55 -1.58
C ARG A 180 -3.77 13.29 -1.46
N GLN A 181 -3.37 12.03 -1.58
CA GLN A 181 -1.97 11.62 -1.44
C GLN A 181 -1.13 11.88 -2.68
N SER A 182 -1.74 12.01 -3.85
CA SER A 182 -1.04 12.29 -5.11
C SER A 182 -0.22 13.59 -5.09
N SER A 183 -0.65 14.60 -4.30
CA SER A 183 0.06 15.87 -4.12
C SER A 183 1.10 15.86 -2.98
N PHE A 184 1.08 14.85 -2.10
CA PHE A 184 1.85 14.84 -0.86
C PHE A 184 3.35 14.67 -1.10
N TYR A 185 3.75 13.81 -2.04
CA TYR A 185 5.18 13.58 -2.31
C TYR A 185 5.89 14.84 -2.79
N TYR A 186 5.25 15.67 -3.63
CA TYR A 186 5.78 16.97 -4.02
C TYR A 186 6.05 17.84 -2.77
N GLN A 187 5.11 17.91 -1.83
CA GLN A 187 5.26 18.72 -0.62
C GLN A 187 6.45 18.26 0.25
N VAL A 188 6.66 16.95 0.39
CA VAL A 188 7.74 16.39 1.22
C VAL A 188 9.10 16.45 0.51
N ARG A 189 9.14 16.28 -0.81
CA ARG A 189 10.38 16.37 -1.61
C ARG A 189 10.93 17.80 -1.67
N THR A 190 10.05 18.81 -1.75
CA THR A 190 10.44 20.21 -2.00
C THR A 190 11.10 20.87 -0.78
N ILE A 191 10.93 20.30 0.43
CA ILE A 191 11.61 20.77 1.66
C ILE A 191 13.14 20.67 1.53
N ARG A 192 13.68 19.84 0.63
CA ARG A 192 15.13 19.75 0.37
C ARG A 192 15.72 20.94 -0.42
N CYS A 193 14.92 21.82 -1.01
CA CYS A 193 15.46 22.92 -1.84
C CYS A 193 15.49 24.31 -1.16
N GLN A 194 14.98 24.47 0.07
CA GLN A 194 14.90 25.79 0.72
C GLN A 194 15.74 25.97 1.98
N LEU A 195 16.53 24.98 2.40
CA LEU A 195 17.31 25.06 3.66
C LEU A 195 18.84 25.07 3.50
N TRP A 196 19.36 25.16 2.27
CA TRP A 196 20.79 25.40 1.99
C TRP A 196 20.95 26.27 0.74
N GLY A 197 20.45 27.50 0.81
CA GLY A 197 20.76 28.59 -0.11
C GLY A 197 21.33 29.76 0.66
#